data_AF-A0A7S9GR39-F1
#
_entry.id   AF-A0A7S9GR39-F1
#
_cell.length_a   1.000
_cell.length_b   1.000
_cell.length_c   1.000
_cell.angle_alpha   90.00
_cell.angle_beta   90.00
_cell.angle_gamma   90.00
#
_symmetry.space_group_name_H-M   'P 1'
#
loop_
_entity.id
_entity.type
_entity.pdbx_description
1 polymer ?
#
loop_
_entity_poly.entity_id
_entity_poly.type
_entity_poly.pdbx_seq_one_letter_code
_entity_poly.pdbx_strand_id
1 'polypeptide(L)'
;MVQQAAWWQKYGTLAQMAHATVALLGFGAVLLQINEVRSSNRASAARTAYLGYTDLAFKNPKFAQPDYQAIKAGSREERAQYESFVSYFLYACEETIAAFADKREWQASCDYDLKPHLPFLCEKNQAQPAYLATYGTETQQWVKTSLTSASVAPPDCKFGKT
;
A
#
# COMPACT_ATOMS: atom_id res chain seq x y z
N MET A 1 1.85 60.74 -41.47
CA MET A 1 1.06 59.54 -41.13
C MET A 1 1.89 58.57 -40.28
N VAL A 2 2.32 58.95 -39.05
CA VAL A 2 3.23 58.11 -38.24
C VAL A 2 2.74 57.86 -36.80
N GLN A 3 1.64 58.47 -36.33
CA GLN A 3 1.29 58.42 -34.91
C GLN A 3 0.25 57.33 -34.50
N GLN A 4 -0.43 56.65 -35.43
CA GLN A 4 -1.55 55.74 -35.09
C GLN A 4 -1.15 54.28 -34.82
N ALA A 5 0.03 53.82 -35.28
CA ALA A 5 0.47 52.44 -35.08
C ALA A 5 0.84 52.12 -33.62
N ALA A 6 1.30 53.11 -32.86
CA ALA A 6 1.88 52.91 -31.53
C ALA A 6 0.86 52.60 -30.41
N TRP A 7 -0.41 53.00 -30.56
CA TRP A 7 -1.42 52.76 -29.51
C TRP A 7 -1.93 51.32 -29.57
N TRP A 8 -2.39 50.84 -30.73
CA TRP A 8 -2.85 49.46 -30.94
C TRP A 8 -1.77 48.40 -30.70
N GLN A 9 -0.51 48.67 -31.06
CA GLN A 9 0.61 47.76 -30.78
C GLN A 9 0.90 47.60 -29.28
N LYS A 10 0.66 48.62 -28.46
CA LYS A 10 0.76 48.51 -26.99
C LYS A 10 -0.32 47.58 -26.42
N TYR A 11 -1.56 47.66 -26.89
CA TYR A 11 -2.63 46.73 -26.47
C TYR A 11 -2.38 45.31 -26.99
N GLY A 12 -1.83 45.15 -28.20
CA GLY A 12 -1.46 43.84 -28.74
C GLY A 12 -0.38 43.14 -27.91
N THR A 13 0.67 43.86 -27.51
CA THR A 13 1.74 43.31 -26.66
C THR A 13 1.21 42.95 -25.28
N LEU A 14 0.34 43.79 -24.69
CA LEU A 14 -0.28 43.54 -23.40
C LEU A 14 -1.19 42.30 -23.42
N ALA A 15 -1.95 42.12 -24.51
CA ALA A 15 -2.78 40.94 -24.73
C ALA A 15 -1.94 39.66 -24.88
N GLN A 16 -0.81 39.72 -25.59
CA GLN A 16 0.12 38.59 -25.70
C GLN A 16 0.75 38.23 -24.36
N MET A 17 1.17 39.22 -23.56
CA MET A 17 1.68 38.98 -22.20
C MET A 17 0.60 38.40 -21.28
N ALA A 18 -0.65 38.88 -21.38
CA ALA A 18 -1.77 38.34 -20.63
C ALA A 18 -2.07 36.88 -21.01
N HIS A 19 -2.13 36.56 -22.31
CA HIS A 19 -2.28 35.18 -22.79
C HIS A 19 -1.15 34.28 -22.32
N ALA A 20 0.11 34.73 -22.42
CA ALA A 20 1.27 33.96 -21.94
C ALA A 20 1.18 33.69 -20.44
N THR A 21 0.76 34.69 -19.65
CA THR A 21 0.58 34.54 -18.20
C THR A 21 -0.54 33.55 -17.86
N VAL A 22 -1.71 33.68 -18.50
CA VAL A 22 -2.84 32.76 -18.30
C VAL A 22 -2.45 31.34 -18.72
N ALA A 23 -1.71 31.18 -19.82
CA ALA A 23 -1.22 29.88 -20.26
C ALA A 23 -0.28 29.25 -19.21
N LEU A 24 0.68 30.00 -18.67
CA LEU A 24 1.58 29.51 -17.62
C LEU A 24 0.83 29.11 -16.35
N LEU A 25 -0.15 29.91 -15.92
CA LEU A 25 -1.00 29.57 -14.78
C LEU A 25 -1.83 28.31 -15.04
N GLY A 26 -2.38 28.17 -16.25
CA GLY A 26 -3.10 26.98 -16.68
C GLY A 26 -2.24 25.73 -16.62
N PHE A 27 -1.00 25.79 -17.13
CA PHE A 27 -0.05 24.69 -17.01
C PHE A 27 0.29 24.35 -15.56
N GLY A 28 0.47 25.36 -14.71
CA GLY A 28 0.68 25.17 -13.27
C GLY A 28 -0.49 24.43 -12.62
N ALA A 29 -1.72 24.82 -12.91
CA ALA A 29 -2.92 24.16 -12.41
C ALA A 29 -3.02 22.69 -12.87
N VAL A 30 -2.68 22.41 -14.14
CA VAL A 30 -2.64 21.03 -14.66
C VAL A 30 -1.62 20.17 -13.91
N LEU A 31 -0.43 20.70 -13.58
CA LEU A 31 0.57 19.94 -12.82
C LEU A 31 0.08 19.58 -11.41
N LEU A 32 -0.59 20.52 -10.73
CA LEU A 32 -1.21 20.27 -9.43
C LEU A 32 -2.31 19.22 -9.54
N GLN A 33 -3.16 19.33 -10.57
CA GLN A 33 -4.24 18.37 -10.82
C GLN A 33 -3.70 16.96 -11.09
N ILE A 34 -2.61 16.82 -11.86
CA ILE A 34 -1.97 15.52 -12.10
C ILE A 34 -1.49 14.90 -10.79
N ASN A 35 -0.91 15.68 -9.89
CA ASN A 35 -0.45 15.17 -8.60
C ASN A 35 -1.63 14.68 -7.74
N GLU A 36 -2.71 15.46 -7.69
CA GLU A 36 -3.92 15.09 -6.95
C GLU A 36 -4.58 13.84 -7.53
N VAL A 37 -4.69 13.75 -8.85
CA VAL A 37 -5.23 12.56 -9.54
C VAL A 37 -4.38 11.33 -9.25
N ARG A 38 -3.04 11.44 -9.24
CA ARG A 38 -2.16 10.32 -8.88
C ARG A 38 -2.38 9.87 -7.43
N SER A 39 -2.47 10.82 -6.50
CA SER A 39 -2.76 10.54 -5.09
C SER A 39 -4.11 9.83 -4.92
N SER A 40 -5.16 10.39 -5.52
CA SER A 40 -6.52 9.84 -5.50
C SER A 40 -6.59 8.44 -6.11
N ASN A 41 -5.92 8.22 -7.25
CA ASN A 41 -5.89 6.92 -7.91
C ASN A 41 -5.17 5.86 -7.05
N ARG A 42 -4.05 6.22 -6.40
CA ARG A 42 -3.35 5.31 -5.46
C ARG A 42 -4.25 4.96 -4.28
N ALA A 43 -4.88 5.95 -3.66
CA ALA A 43 -5.82 5.73 -2.55
C ALA A 43 -7.02 4.86 -2.95
N SER A 44 -7.55 5.04 -4.17
CA SER A 44 -8.63 4.21 -4.70
C SER A 44 -8.18 2.77 -4.90
N ALA A 45 -7.04 2.56 -5.56
CA ALA A 45 -6.47 1.23 -5.81
C ALA A 45 -6.17 0.49 -4.49
N ALA A 46 -5.58 1.17 -3.52
CA ALA A 46 -5.29 0.61 -2.20
C ALA A 46 -6.57 0.16 -1.47
N ARG A 47 -7.64 0.98 -1.49
CA ARG A 47 -8.94 0.58 -0.93
C ARG A 47 -9.51 -0.64 -1.64
N THR A 48 -9.42 -0.71 -2.96
CA THR A 48 -9.89 -1.87 -3.72
C THR A 48 -9.12 -3.13 -3.35
N ALA A 49 -7.79 -3.06 -3.23
CA ALA A 49 -6.96 -4.19 -2.80
C ALA A 49 -7.34 -4.65 -1.38
N TYR A 50 -7.46 -3.70 -0.44
CA TYR A 50 -7.85 -4.01 0.94
C TYR A 50 -9.26 -4.60 1.03
N LEU A 51 -10.24 -4.01 0.34
CA LEU A 51 -11.60 -4.55 0.30
C LEU A 51 -11.62 -5.96 -0.30
N GLY A 52 -10.83 -6.19 -1.36
CA GLY A 52 -10.66 -7.53 -1.93
C GLY A 52 -10.07 -8.53 -0.94
N TYR A 53 -9.08 -8.12 -0.14
CA TYR A 53 -8.55 -8.94 0.95
C TYR A 53 -9.62 -9.22 2.01
N THR A 54 -10.37 -8.20 2.45
CA THR A 54 -11.40 -8.39 3.49
C THR A 54 -12.53 -9.31 3.03
N ASP A 55 -12.94 -9.24 1.76
CA ASP A 55 -13.90 -10.18 1.17
C ASP A 55 -13.33 -11.60 1.12
N LEU A 56 -12.05 -11.76 0.78
CA LEU A 56 -11.37 -13.06 0.81
C LEU A 56 -11.30 -13.63 2.23
N ALA A 57 -10.97 -12.80 3.22
CA ALA A 57 -10.92 -13.16 4.64
C ALA A 57 -12.31 -13.57 5.16
N PHE A 58 -13.34 -12.82 4.79
CA PHE A 58 -14.73 -13.15 5.13
C PHE A 58 -15.17 -14.50 4.54
N LYS A 59 -14.80 -14.78 3.29
CA LYS A 59 -15.11 -16.06 2.61
C LYS A 59 -14.26 -17.23 3.11
N ASN A 60 -13.11 -16.96 3.73
CA ASN A 60 -12.17 -17.97 4.19
C ASN A 60 -11.80 -17.73 5.66
N PRO A 61 -12.76 -17.86 6.61
CA PRO A 61 -12.50 -17.58 8.02
C PRO A 61 -11.42 -18.49 8.61
N LYS A 62 -11.28 -19.72 8.08
CA LYS A 62 -10.21 -20.66 8.45
C LYS A 62 -8.80 -20.18 8.13
N PHE A 63 -8.66 -19.23 7.20
CA PHE A 63 -7.38 -18.60 6.88
C PHE A 63 -7.21 -17.28 7.62
N ALA A 64 -8.27 -16.48 7.76
CA ALA A 64 -8.22 -15.23 8.52
C ALA A 64 -7.91 -15.44 10.01
N GLN A 65 -8.39 -16.55 10.60
CA GLN A 65 -8.07 -16.98 11.96
C GLN A 65 -7.54 -18.42 11.91
N PRO A 66 -6.27 -18.60 11.49
CA PRO A 66 -5.74 -19.90 11.14
C PRO A 66 -5.37 -20.75 12.35
N ASP A 67 -5.79 -22.02 12.34
CA ASP A 67 -5.04 -23.06 13.04
C ASP A 67 -3.84 -23.44 12.17
N TYR A 68 -2.74 -22.72 12.36
CA TYR A 68 -1.55 -22.90 11.52
C TYR A 68 -0.97 -24.32 11.63
N GLN A 69 -1.08 -24.99 12.79
CA GLN A 69 -0.55 -26.34 12.94
C GLN A 69 -1.39 -27.35 12.15
N ALA A 70 -2.72 -27.21 12.17
CA ALA A 70 -3.60 -28.02 11.33
C ALA A 70 -3.33 -27.79 9.84
N ILE A 71 -3.23 -26.52 9.40
CA ILE A 71 -2.92 -26.16 8.01
C ILE A 71 -1.57 -26.74 7.58
N LYS A 72 -0.54 -26.64 8.43
CA LYS A 72 0.80 -27.17 8.16
C LYS A 72 0.82 -28.69 8.03
N ALA A 73 0.03 -29.41 8.83
CA ALA A 73 -0.13 -30.87 8.75
C ALA A 73 -1.07 -31.31 7.62
N GLY A 74 -1.84 -30.38 7.04
CA GLY A 74 -2.83 -30.62 6.00
C GLY A 74 -2.27 -30.88 4.60
N SER A 75 -3.17 -30.83 3.62
CA SER A 75 -2.83 -31.10 2.22
C SER A 75 -1.85 -30.07 1.66
N ARG A 76 -1.14 -30.43 0.57
CA ARG A 76 -0.29 -29.47 -0.14
C ARG A 76 -1.10 -28.29 -0.68
N GLU A 77 -2.32 -28.57 -1.13
CA GLU A 77 -3.24 -27.57 -1.66
C GLU A 77 -3.66 -26.56 -0.58
N GLU A 78 -4.05 -27.02 0.60
CA GLU A 78 -4.46 -26.15 1.71
C GLU A 78 -3.32 -25.24 2.17
N ARG A 79 -2.10 -25.79 2.24
CA ARG A 79 -0.90 -24.98 2.51
C ARG A 79 -0.65 -23.91 1.46
N ALA A 80 -0.82 -24.24 0.18
CA ALA A 80 -0.64 -23.30 -0.91
C ALA A 80 -1.72 -22.20 -0.92
N GLN A 81 -2.98 -22.57 -0.63
CA GLN A 81 -4.08 -21.62 -0.48
C GLN A 81 -3.82 -20.65 0.67
N TYR A 82 -3.36 -21.14 1.82
CA TYR A 82 -3.03 -20.31 2.97
C TYR A 82 -1.82 -19.40 2.70
N GLU A 83 -0.77 -19.90 2.05
CA GLU A 83 0.37 -19.06 1.63
C GLU A 83 -0.08 -17.94 0.67
N SER A 84 -0.98 -18.26 -0.26
CA SER A 84 -1.53 -17.28 -1.20
C SER A 84 -2.41 -16.24 -0.49
N PHE A 85 -3.20 -16.68 0.49
CA PHE A 85 -4.01 -15.82 1.35
C PHE A 85 -3.13 -14.80 2.09
N VAL A 86 -2.10 -15.27 2.81
CA VAL A 86 -1.19 -14.38 3.55
C VAL A 86 -0.43 -13.45 2.60
N SER A 87 -0.07 -13.94 1.42
CA SER A 87 0.63 -13.10 0.44
C SER A 87 -0.24 -11.96 -0.09
N TYR A 88 -1.53 -12.23 -0.34
CA TYR A 88 -2.49 -11.22 -0.76
C TYR A 88 -2.80 -10.22 0.37
N PHE A 89 -2.91 -10.71 1.61
CA PHE A 89 -3.01 -9.86 2.79
C PHE A 89 -1.83 -8.88 2.92
N LEU A 90 -0.60 -9.37 2.86
CA LEU A 90 0.60 -8.52 2.96
C LEU A 90 0.66 -7.48 1.85
N TYR A 91 0.30 -7.86 0.62
CA TYR A 91 0.24 -6.93 -0.51
C TYR A 91 -0.84 -5.85 -0.31
N ALA A 92 -2.04 -6.24 0.13
CA ALA A 92 -3.12 -5.31 0.40
C ALA A 92 -2.75 -4.31 1.52
N CYS A 93 -2.08 -4.79 2.59
CA CYS A 93 -1.59 -3.94 3.65
C CYS A 93 -0.45 -3.02 3.21
N GLU A 94 0.50 -3.49 2.41
CA GLU A 94 1.56 -2.65 1.83
C GLU A 94 0.99 -1.46 1.05
N GLU A 95 0.07 -1.72 0.12
CA GLU A 95 -0.57 -0.67 -0.67
C GLU A 95 -1.36 0.30 0.20
N THR A 96 -2.05 -0.21 1.21
CA THR A 96 -2.90 0.59 2.10
C THR A 96 -2.08 1.47 3.04
N ILE A 97 -1.05 0.93 3.67
CA ILE A 97 -0.15 1.69 4.55
C ILE A 97 0.57 2.78 3.75
N ALA A 98 1.04 2.47 2.55
CA ALA A 98 1.70 3.44 1.68
C ALA A 98 0.74 4.55 1.20
N ALA A 99 -0.50 4.21 0.84
CA ALA A 99 -1.48 5.18 0.34
C ALA A 99 -2.10 6.06 1.45
N PHE A 100 -2.12 5.58 2.70
CA PHE A 100 -2.77 6.24 3.84
C PHE A 100 -1.82 6.44 5.03
N ALA A 101 -0.55 6.77 4.76
CA ALA A 101 0.49 6.90 5.79
C ALA A 101 0.15 7.91 6.91
N ASP A 102 -0.75 8.87 6.67
CA ASP A 102 -1.23 9.85 7.65
C ASP A 102 -2.38 9.34 8.54
N LYS A 103 -2.92 8.14 8.24
CA LYS A 103 -4.08 7.53 8.91
C LYS A 103 -3.65 6.27 9.66
N ARG A 104 -3.45 6.40 10.97
CA ARG A 104 -2.98 5.31 11.84
C ARG A 104 -3.95 4.13 11.92
N GLU A 105 -5.22 4.35 11.61
CA GLU A 105 -6.26 3.32 11.68
C GLU A 105 -5.99 2.18 10.70
N TRP A 106 -5.46 2.47 9.51
CA TRP A 106 -5.13 1.45 8.52
C TRP A 106 -3.97 0.57 8.97
N GLN A 107 -2.92 1.19 9.51
CA GLN A 107 -1.81 0.46 10.13
C GLN A 107 -2.33 -0.43 11.26
N ALA A 108 -3.19 0.10 12.14
CA ALA A 108 -3.75 -0.66 13.24
C ALA A 108 -4.61 -1.85 12.79
N SER A 109 -5.38 -1.72 11.70
CA SER A 109 -6.12 -2.84 11.11
C SER A 109 -5.18 -3.90 10.56
N CYS A 110 -4.14 -3.51 9.83
CA CYS A 110 -3.11 -4.42 9.34
C CYS A 110 -2.36 -5.11 10.48
N ASP A 111 -2.00 -4.40 11.55
CA ASP A 111 -1.35 -4.97 12.74
C ASP A 111 -2.22 -6.03 13.41
N TYR A 112 -3.52 -5.74 13.54
CA TYR A 112 -4.49 -6.65 14.12
C TYR A 112 -4.60 -7.96 13.32
N ASP A 113 -4.75 -7.85 12.00
CA ASP A 113 -4.90 -8.98 11.10
C ASP A 113 -3.57 -9.74 10.87
N LEU A 114 -2.42 -9.08 11.01
CA LEU A 114 -1.11 -9.73 10.86
C LEU A 114 -0.85 -10.75 11.96
N LYS A 115 -1.32 -10.48 13.18
CA LYS A 115 -0.94 -11.22 14.39
C LYS A 115 -1.10 -12.73 14.21
N PRO A 116 -2.25 -13.29 13.78
CA PRO A 116 -2.42 -14.74 13.65
C PRO A 116 -1.48 -15.41 12.64
N HIS A 117 -0.91 -14.64 11.71
CA HIS A 117 -0.03 -15.13 10.64
C HIS A 117 1.45 -15.12 11.01
N LEU A 118 1.83 -14.53 12.15
CA LEU A 118 3.23 -14.41 12.57
C LEU A 118 3.97 -15.75 12.66
N PRO A 119 3.38 -16.85 13.20
CA PRO A 119 4.04 -18.16 13.19
C PRO A 119 4.42 -18.65 11.79
N PHE A 120 3.51 -18.50 10.83
CA PHE A 120 3.75 -18.84 9.43
C PHE A 120 4.86 -17.96 8.83
N LEU A 121 4.80 -16.65 9.04
CA LEU A 121 5.78 -15.71 8.49
C LEU A 121 7.17 -15.96 9.07
N CYS A 122 7.27 -16.31 10.36
CA CYS A 122 8.52 -16.69 11.00
C CYS A 122 9.14 -17.92 10.33
N GLU A 123 8.40 -19.03 10.21
CA GLU A 123 8.89 -20.26 9.59
C GLU A 123 9.23 -20.05 8.10
N LYS A 124 8.34 -19.35 7.36
CA LYS A 124 8.52 -19.09 5.94
C LYS A 124 9.75 -18.22 5.68
N ASN A 125 9.95 -17.16 6.46
CA ASN A 125 11.12 -16.29 6.32
C ASN A 125 12.42 -16.99 6.73
N GLN A 126 12.38 -17.91 7.71
CA GLN A 126 13.53 -18.74 8.07
C GLN A 126 13.90 -19.72 6.95
N ALA A 127 12.90 -20.43 6.40
CA ALA A 127 13.11 -21.43 5.36
C ALA A 127 13.43 -20.80 3.98
N GLN A 128 12.83 -19.64 3.70
CA GLN A 128 12.89 -18.94 2.42
C GLN A 128 13.02 -17.43 2.65
N PRO A 129 14.22 -16.91 2.98
CA PRO A 129 14.43 -15.49 3.24
C PRO A 129 14.04 -14.58 2.05
N ALA A 130 14.05 -15.11 0.83
CA ALA A 130 13.60 -14.41 -0.37
C ALA A 130 12.10 -14.07 -0.34
N TYR A 131 11.29 -14.75 0.48
CA TYR A 131 9.84 -14.51 0.56
C TYR A 131 9.53 -13.09 1.01
N LEU A 132 10.10 -12.62 2.12
CA LEU A 132 9.86 -11.23 2.54
C LEU A 132 10.56 -10.22 1.63
N ALA A 133 11.61 -10.63 0.92
CA ALA A 133 12.33 -9.75 -0.01
C ALA A 133 11.50 -9.35 -1.25
N THR A 134 10.36 -10.00 -1.52
CA THR A 134 9.45 -9.60 -2.61
C THR A 134 8.59 -8.38 -2.26
N TYR A 135 8.58 -7.95 -1.01
CA TYR A 135 7.79 -6.83 -0.51
C TYR A 135 8.63 -5.56 -0.36
N GLY A 136 7.97 -4.40 -0.29
CA GLY A 136 8.60 -3.13 0.01
C GLY A 136 9.37 -3.13 1.34
N THR A 137 10.38 -2.26 1.46
CA THR A 137 11.24 -2.22 2.66
C THR A 137 10.45 -1.90 3.94
N GLU A 138 9.41 -1.06 3.83
CA GLU A 138 8.52 -0.75 4.96
C GLU A 138 7.75 -1.99 5.44
N THR A 139 7.16 -2.77 4.52
CA THR A 139 6.48 -4.04 4.82
C THR A 139 7.43 -5.05 5.46
N GLN A 140 8.66 -5.16 4.94
CA GLN A 140 9.68 -6.04 5.52
C GLN A 140 10.01 -5.65 6.96
N GLN A 141 10.18 -4.35 7.24
CA GLN A 141 10.45 -3.86 8.58
C GLN A 141 9.26 -4.03 9.50
N TRP A 142 8.05 -3.79 9.00
CA TRP A 142 6.80 -3.99 9.71
C TRP A 142 6.66 -5.44 10.18
N VAL A 143 6.79 -6.43 9.28
CA VAL A 143 6.72 -7.86 9.64
C VAL A 143 7.79 -8.24 10.66
N LYS A 144 9.04 -7.79 10.47
CA LYS A 144 10.15 -8.07 11.42
C LYS A 144 9.90 -7.47 12.80
N THR A 145 9.36 -6.25 12.85
CA THR A 145 9.01 -5.58 14.10
C THR A 145 7.89 -6.34 14.79
N SER A 146 6.84 -6.71 14.07
CA SER A 146 5.70 -7.47 14.60
C SER A 146 6.10 -8.84 15.15
N LEU A 147 7.00 -9.56 14.47
CA LEU A 147 7.60 -10.80 14.98
C LEU A 147 8.31 -10.59 16.32
N THR A 148 9.12 -9.53 16.39
CA THR A 148 9.87 -9.17 17.60
C THR A 148 8.92 -8.78 18.74
N SER A 149 7.95 -7.92 18.48
CA SER A 149 6.96 -7.47 19.45
C SER A 149 6.09 -8.60 19.99
N ALA A 150 5.75 -9.58 19.15
CA ALA A 150 5.00 -10.77 19.55
C ALA A 150 5.86 -11.88 20.17
N SER A 151 7.18 -11.66 20.30
CA SER A 151 8.15 -12.67 20.75
C SER A 151 8.08 -13.97 19.93
N VAL A 152 7.78 -13.85 18.63
CA VAL A 152 7.75 -14.97 17.68
C VAL A 152 9.10 -15.03 16.97
N ALA A 153 9.94 -15.98 17.37
CA ALA A 153 11.28 -16.16 16.82
C ALA A 153 11.61 -17.64 16.58
N PRO A 154 12.54 -17.95 15.66
CA PRO A 154 13.08 -19.30 15.50
C PRO A 154 13.75 -19.81 16.80
N PRO A 155 13.84 -21.15 17.00
CA PRO A 155 13.43 -22.22 16.08
C PRO A 155 11.94 -22.59 16.15
N ASP A 156 11.24 -22.19 17.22
CA ASP A 156 9.88 -22.68 17.48
C ASP A 156 8.80 -21.88 16.76
N CYS A 157 9.07 -20.61 16.41
CA CYS A 157 8.14 -19.72 15.70
C CYS A 157 6.72 -19.71 16.30
N LYS A 158 6.63 -19.79 17.63
CA LYS A 158 5.38 -19.69 18.40
C LYS A 158 5.34 -18.35 19.12
N PHE A 159 4.14 -17.91 19.49
CA PHE A 159 4.00 -16.76 20.38
C PHE A 159 4.76 -17.01 21.68
N GLY A 160 5.52 -16.00 22.12
CA GLY A 160 6.08 -16.00 23.45
C GLY A 160 4.97 -16.09 24.49
N LYS A 161 5.25 -16.73 25.64
CA LYS A 161 4.33 -16.68 26.77
C LYS A 161 4.21 -15.22 27.21
N THR A 162 3.03 -14.62 27.00
CA THR A 162 2.64 -13.37 27.65
C THR A 162 2.53 -13.55 29.14
#